data_AF-X0Y476-F1
#
_entry.id   AF-X0Y476-F1
#
_cell.length_a   1.000
_cell.length_b   1.000
_cell.length_c   1.000
_cell.angle_alpha   90.00
_cell.angle_beta   90.00
_cell.angle_gamma   90.00
#
_symmetry.space_group_name_H-M   'P 1'
#
loop_
_entity.id
_entity.type
_entity.pdbx_description
1 polymer ?
#
loop_
_entity_poly.entity_id
_entity_poly.type
_entity_poly.pdbx_seq_one_letter_code
_entity_poly.pdbx_strand_id
1 'polypeptide(L)'
;IAASLLEAEALGLKNFYLISVHKLIPPAMLALLQAGEVRIDGFICPGHVSVVIGSQPYQFIPQQYGVPCVITGFEPLDVLRGIEMLLRQIAESRAEVEIQYRRGVRPEGNPLARELVSRVFETSDADWRGLGCIPASGLKLRPEYSRFDAEEAFAINPPPTKEHKGCLCGDILRGVKTPPECPLFAEACT
;
A
#
# COMPACT_ATOMS: atom_id res chain seq x y z
N ILE A 1 4.69 13.04 6.76
CA ILE A 1 3.37 13.71 6.61
C ILE A 1 2.71 13.90 7.96
N ALA A 2 2.36 12.83 8.71
CA ALA A 2 1.82 12.97 10.07
C ALA A 2 2.69 13.89 10.96
N ALA A 3 4.00 13.62 11.04
CA ALA A 3 4.93 14.46 11.80
C ALA A 3 4.94 15.93 11.34
N SER A 4 4.89 16.17 10.03
CA SER A 4 4.88 17.51 9.44
C SER A 4 3.61 18.29 9.81
N LEU A 5 2.46 17.63 9.88
CA LEU A 5 1.22 18.24 10.34
C LEU A 5 1.29 18.63 11.81
N LEU A 6 1.81 17.73 12.65
CA LEU A 6 1.97 18.00 14.08
C LEU A 6 2.95 19.15 14.34
N GLU A 7 4.02 19.25 13.54
CA GLU A 7 4.95 20.37 13.59
C GLU A 7 4.27 21.68 13.13
N ALA A 8 3.51 21.64 12.03
CA ALA A 8 2.75 22.80 11.55
C ALA A 8 1.74 23.29 12.60
N GLU A 9 1.12 22.36 13.34
CA GLU A 9 0.29 22.66 14.50
C GLU A 9 1.05 23.34 15.62
N ALA A 10 2.20 22.77 16.03
CA ALA A 10 3.02 23.31 17.10
C ALA A 10 3.53 24.74 16.79
N LEU A 11 3.87 25.00 15.53
CA LEU A 11 4.29 26.31 15.05
C LEU A 11 3.12 27.27 14.80
N GLY A 12 1.87 26.82 14.94
CA GLY A 12 0.69 27.65 14.69
C GLY A 12 0.54 28.11 13.24
N LEU A 13 1.04 27.32 12.27
CA LEU A 13 0.97 27.67 10.86
C LEU A 13 -0.49 27.70 10.39
N LYS A 14 -0.83 28.74 9.61
CA LYS A 14 -2.18 28.97 9.06
C LYS A 14 -2.28 28.76 7.56
N ASN A 15 -1.16 28.49 6.91
CA ASN A 15 -0.99 28.37 5.46
C ASN A 15 -0.48 26.99 5.05
N PHE A 16 -0.64 25.99 5.93
CA PHE A 16 -0.30 24.60 5.66
C PHE A 16 -1.60 23.82 5.48
N TYR A 17 -1.70 23.06 4.39
CA TYR A 17 -2.87 22.23 4.09
C TYR A 17 -2.41 20.91 3.46
N LEU A 18 -3.20 19.86 3.64
CA LEU A 18 -2.96 18.52 3.12
C LEU A 18 -4.23 18.01 2.43
N ILE A 19 -4.05 17.46 1.22
CA ILE A 19 -5.04 16.58 0.60
C ILE A 19 -4.63 15.13 0.91
N SER A 20 -5.46 14.41 1.67
CA SER A 20 -5.09 13.05 2.10
C SER A 20 -5.57 12.01 1.09
N VAL A 21 -4.63 11.54 0.27
CA VAL A 21 -4.83 10.42 -0.67
C VAL A 21 -4.00 9.20 -0.28
N HIS A 22 -3.69 9.08 1.02
CA HIS A 22 -2.89 8.00 1.57
C HIS A 22 -3.63 6.66 1.53
N LYS A 23 -2.86 5.59 1.33
CA LYS A 23 -3.36 4.25 1.08
C LYS A 23 -2.66 3.23 1.98
N LEU A 24 -3.37 2.16 2.32
CA LEU A 24 -2.90 1.05 3.14
C LEU A 24 -2.71 -0.19 2.26
N ILE A 25 -1.53 -0.80 2.35
CA ILE A 25 -1.17 -1.97 1.54
C ILE A 25 -1.91 -3.25 1.95
N PRO A 26 -2.02 -3.62 3.24
CA PRO A 26 -2.65 -4.90 3.60
C PRO A 26 -4.10 -5.05 3.08
N PRO A 27 -4.98 -4.03 3.15
CA PRO A 27 -6.31 -4.09 2.52
C PRO A 27 -6.28 -4.28 0.99
N ALA A 28 -5.31 -3.69 0.28
CA ALA A 28 -5.18 -3.88 -1.16
C ALA A 28 -4.71 -5.30 -1.52
N MET A 29 -3.80 -5.87 -0.73
CA MET A 29 -3.39 -7.28 -0.89
C MET A 29 -4.56 -8.24 -0.66
N LEU A 30 -5.40 -7.96 0.34
CA LEU A 30 -6.65 -8.70 0.58
C LEU A 30 -7.60 -8.61 -0.63
N ALA A 31 -7.79 -7.41 -1.18
CA ALA A 31 -8.65 -7.22 -2.36
C ALA A 31 -8.16 -8.02 -3.58
N LEU A 32 -6.83 -8.08 -3.80
CA LEU A 32 -6.25 -8.91 -4.88
C LEU A 32 -6.53 -10.40 -4.68
N LEU A 33 -6.39 -10.91 -3.46
CA LEU A 33 -6.70 -12.31 -3.13
C LEU A 33 -8.18 -12.62 -3.33
N GLN A 34 -9.07 -11.71 -2.91
CA GLN A 34 -10.52 -11.87 -3.03
C GLN A 34 -11.02 -11.77 -4.48
N ALA A 35 -10.36 -10.97 -5.32
CA ALA A 35 -10.70 -10.86 -6.74
C ALA A 35 -10.47 -12.18 -7.49
N GLY A 36 -9.44 -12.96 -7.11
CA GLY A 36 -9.18 -14.29 -7.67
C GLY A 36 -8.81 -14.31 -9.16
N GLU A 37 -8.51 -13.15 -9.74
CA GLU A 37 -8.20 -13.00 -11.18
C GLU A 37 -6.80 -13.51 -11.53
N VAL A 38 -5.90 -13.56 -10.54
CA VAL A 38 -4.54 -14.06 -10.66
C VAL A 38 -4.31 -15.08 -9.56
N ARG A 39 -3.68 -16.19 -9.93
CA ARG A 39 -3.19 -17.17 -8.96
C ARG A 39 -1.94 -16.62 -8.27
N ILE A 40 -2.05 -16.31 -6.98
CA ILE A 40 -0.94 -15.82 -6.16
C ILE A 40 -0.50 -16.94 -5.22
N ASP A 41 0.63 -17.57 -5.52
CA ASP A 41 1.23 -18.62 -4.67
C ASP A 41 2.15 -18.05 -3.57
N GLY A 42 2.45 -16.74 -3.58
CA GLY A 42 3.26 -16.09 -2.55
C GLY A 42 3.42 -14.59 -2.77
N PHE A 43 3.68 -13.84 -1.70
CA PHE A 43 3.92 -12.39 -1.77
C PHE A 43 5.35 -12.00 -1.39
N ILE A 44 5.96 -11.19 -2.25
CA ILE A 44 7.08 -10.33 -1.87
C ILE A 44 6.49 -9.04 -1.27
N CYS A 45 6.60 -8.90 0.04
CA CYS A 45 6.03 -7.77 0.78
C CYS A 45 6.98 -6.55 0.76
N PRO A 46 6.43 -5.32 0.68
CA PRO A 46 7.24 -4.11 0.52
C PRO A 46 8.09 -3.80 1.75
N GLY A 47 9.41 -3.72 1.56
CA GLY A 47 10.37 -3.45 2.63
C GLY A 47 10.09 -2.15 3.39
N HIS A 48 10.05 -1.01 2.71
CA HIS A 48 9.88 0.31 3.36
C HIS A 48 8.53 0.50 4.06
N VAL A 49 7.44 -0.06 3.54
CA VAL A 49 6.14 -0.04 4.23
C VAL A 49 6.26 -0.84 5.53
N SER A 50 6.93 -1.99 5.46
CA SER A 50 7.15 -2.88 6.61
C SER A 50 8.12 -2.29 7.65
N VAL A 51 9.00 -1.36 7.27
CA VAL A 51 9.79 -0.58 8.26
C VAL A 51 8.86 0.18 9.20
N VAL A 52 7.73 0.69 8.69
CA VAL A 52 6.73 1.41 9.49
C VAL A 52 5.80 0.45 10.20
N ILE A 53 5.17 -0.48 9.48
CA ILE A 53 4.04 -1.26 10.02
C ILE A 53 4.45 -2.59 10.65
N GLY A 54 5.68 -3.05 10.41
CA GLY A 54 6.17 -4.35 10.86
C GLY A 54 5.67 -5.51 10.01
N SER A 55 5.81 -6.73 10.51
CA SER A 55 5.33 -7.94 9.83
C SER A 55 3.91 -8.35 10.23
N GLN A 56 3.47 -7.93 11.43
CA GLN A 56 2.18 -8.32 12.00
C GLN A 56 0.98 -8.04 11.09
N PRO A 57 0.88 -6.88 10.39
CA PRO A 57 -0.29 -6.59 9.54
C PRO A 57 -0.46 -7.52 8.33
N TYR A 58 0.55 -8.29 7.96
CA TYR A 58 0.46 -9.27 6.86
C TYR A 58 0.00 -10.65 7.33
N GLN A 59 -0.06 -10.92 8.64
CA GLN A 59 -0.29 -12.26 9.21
C GLN A 59 -1.63 -12.89 8.81
N PHE A 60 -2.63 -12.07 8.49
CA PHE A 60 -3.92 -12.58 8.02
C PHE A 60 -3.79 -13.34 6.69
N ILE A 61 -2.80 -13.03 5.86
CA ILE A 61 -2.62 -13.65 4.54
C ILE A 61 -2.31 -15.15 4.68
N PRO A 62 -1.21 -15.58 5.34
CA PRO A 62 -0.97 -17.00 5.53
C PRO A 62 -2.06 -17.67 6.39
N GLN A 63 -2.60 -16.99 7.40
CA GLN A 63 -3.58 -17.57 8.31
C GLN A 63 -4.94 -17.86 7.66
N GLN A 64 -5.38 -17.01 6.74
CA GLN A 64 -6.71 -17.11 6.12
C GLN A 64 -6.66 -17.68 4.70
N TYR A 65 -5.56 -17.46 3.96
CA TYR A 65 -5.44 -17.82 2.55
C TYR A 65 -4.37 -18.88 2.29
N GLY A 66 -3.54 -19.24 3.28
CA GLY A 66 -2.45 -20.20 3.09
C GLY A 66 -1.35 -19.71 2.14
N VAL A 67 -1.27 -18.40 1.91
CA VAL A 67 -0.29 -17.80 0.99
C VAL A 67 0.93 -17.30 1.78
N PRO A 68 2.14 -17.82 1.55
CA PRO A 68 3.36 -17.37 2.23
C PRO A 68 3.73 -15.94 1.84
N CYS A 69 4.34 -15.22 2.78
CA CYS A 69 4.75 -13.83 2.60
C CYS A 69 6.21 -13.66 3.02
N VAL A 70 7.00 -12.94 2.23
CA VAL A 70 8.38 -12.59 2.59
C VAL A 70 8.60 -11.09 2.40
N ILE A 71 8.97 -10.39 3.48
CA ILE A 71 9.34 -8.97 3.42
C ILE A 71 10.79 -8.85 2.97
N THR A 72 11.01 -8.23 1.82
CA THR A 72 12.35 -8.10 1.21
C THR A 72 12.84 -6.65 1.20
N GLY A 73 14.17 -6.51 1.06
CA GLY A 73 14.77 -5.25 0.65
C GLY A 73 14.60 -5.02 -0.85
N PHE A 74 15.40 -4.11 -1.40
CA PHE A 74 15.32 -3.66 -2.79
C PHE A 74 16.57 -4.02 -3.61
N GLU A 75 17.61 -4.55 -2.97
CA GLU A 75 18.78 -5.00 -3.70
C GLU A 75 18.45 -6.26 -4.50
N PRO A 76 19.07 -6.49 -5.66
CA PRO A 76 18.80 -7.69 -6.46
C PRO A 76 18.94 -8.99 -5.65
N LEU A 77 19.94 -9.06 -4.76
CA LEU A 77 20.15 -10.21 -3.88
C LEU A 77 19.06 -10.34 -2.80
N ASP A 78 18.44 -9.25 -2.35
CA ASP A 78 17.32 -9.33 -1.42
C ASP A 78 16.10 -9.96 -2.07
N VAL A 79 15.81 -9.55 -3.31
CA VAL A 79 14.68 -10.09 -4.08
C VAL A 79 14.91 -11.57 -4.38
N LEU A 80 16.10 -11.94 -4.85
CA LEU A 80 16.45 -13.34 -5.11
C LEU A 80 16.35 -14.20 -3.84
N ARG A 81 16.84 -13.69 -2.70
CA ARG A 81 16.72 -14.41 -1.43
C ARG A 81 15.27 -14.50 -0.97
N GLY A 82 14.47 -13.47 -1.19
CA GLY A 82 13.03 -13.49 -0.90
C GLY A 82 12.28 -14.55 -1.71
N ILE A 83 12.60 -14.67 -3.00
CA ILE A 83 12.06 -15.71 -3.87
C ILE A 83 12.47 -17.10 -3.36
N GLU A 84 13.74 -17.32 -3.02
CA GLU A 84 14.20 -18.58 -2.45
C GLU A 84 13.44 -18.95 -1.16
N MET A 85 13.22 -17.97 -0.26
CA MET A 85 12.48 -18.18 0.98
C MET A 85 11.00 -18.54 0.72
N LEU A 86 10.35 -17.90 -0.25
CA LEU A 86 8.99 -18.24 -0.66
C LEU A 86 8.93 -19.67 -1.22
N LEU A 87 9.83 -20.01 -2.15
CA LEU A 87 9.88 -21.34 -2.76
C LEU A 87 10.11 -22.45 -1.72
N ARG A 88 10.97 -22.19 -0.71
CA ARG A 88 11.20 -23.14 0.39
C ARG A 88 9.93 -23.36 1.21
N GLN A 89 9.20 -22.30 1.57
CA GLN A 89 7.92 -22.44 2.27
C GLN A 89 6.90 -23.26 1.47
N ILE A 90 6.78 -22.98 0.16
CA ILE A 90 5.87 -23.72 -0.73
C ILE A 90 6.27 -25.20 -0.81
N ALA A 91 7.55 -25.51 -0.99
CA ALA A 91 8.04 -26.90 -1.05
C ALA A 91 7.79 -27.66 0.26
N GLU A 92 7.85 -26.98 1.39
CA GLU A 92 7.59 -27.53 2.72
C GLU A 92 6.10 -27.50 3.10
N SER A 93 5.21 -27.04 2.21
CA SER A 93 3.77 -26.85 2.48
C SER A 93 3.50 -25.99 3.72
N ARG A 94 4.32 -24.96 3.93
CA ARG A 94 4.19 -23.96 5.00
C ARG A 94 3.77 -22.62 4.44
N ALA A 95 3.08 -21.83 5.25
CA ALA A 95 2.73 -20.45 4.93
C ALA A 95 2.89 -19.57 6.17
N GLU A 96 3.89 -18.70 6.16
CA GLU A 96 4.23 -17.79 7.24
C GLU A 96 4.66 -16.42 6.67
N VAL A 97 4.70 -15.39 7.53
CA VAL A 97 5.32 -14.11 7.20
C VAL A 97 6.78 -14.12 7.67
N GLU A 98 7.72 -14.24 6.75
CA GLU A 98 9.16 -14.15 7.04
C GLU A 98 9.72 -12.76 6.73
N ILE A 99 10.75 -12.34 7.47
CA ILE A 99 11.47 -11.08 7.23
C ILE A 99 12.86 -11.41 6.69
N GLN A 100 13.05 -11.18 5.39
CA GLN A 100 14.37 -11.20 4.75
C GLN A 100 15.12 -9.88 5.05
N TYR A 101 14.41 -8.74 5.02
CA TYR A 101 14.97 -7.40 5.20
C TYR A 101 15.22 -7.02 6.67
N ARG A 102 15.82 -7.90 7.46
CA ARG A 102 16.01 -7.71 8.93
C ARG A 102 16.89 -6.52 9.29
N ARG A 103 17.70 -6.03 8.34
CA ARG A 103 18.52 -4.83 8.53
C ARG A 103 17.70 -3.54 8.62
N GLY A 104 16.51 -3.51 8.03
CA GLY A 104 15.61 -2.35 8.05
C GLY A 104 14.29 -2.59 8.80
N VAL A 105 13.83 -3.84 8.87
CA VAL A 105 12.48 -4.17 9.37
C VAL A 105 12.56 -4.92 10.69
N ARG A 106 11.83 -4.42 11.68
CA ARG A 106 11.53 -5.12 12.94
C ARG A 106 10.13 -5.71 12.89
N PRO A 107 9.85 -6.85 13.56
CA PRO A 107 8.52 -7.44 13.60
C PRO A 107 7.41 -6.47 14.02
N GLU A 108 7.68 -5.62 15.00
CA GLU A 108 6.78 -4.60 15.53
C GLU A 108 6.65 -3.33 14.65
N GLY A 109 7.54 -3.17 13.67
CA GLY A 109 7.67 -1.99 12.83
C GLY A 109 8.34 -0.83 13.55
N ASN A 110 7.87 0.38 13.27
CA ASN A 110 8.29 1.60 13.95
C ASN A 110 7.14 2.12 14.83
N PRO A 111 7.17 1.86 16.16
CA PRO A 111 6.09 2.25 17.06
C PRO A 111 5.79 3.76 17.04
N LEU A 112 6.83 4.60 17.02
CA LEU A 112 6.67 6.06 16.99
C LEU A 112 5.98 6.51 15.69
N ALA A 113 6.42 5.99 14.54
CA ALA A 113 5.78 6.34 13.27
C ALA A 113 4.31 5.93 13.23
N ARG A 114 3.99 4.74 13.76
CA ARG A 114 2.61 4.24 13.85
C ARG A 114 1.75 5.10 14.77
N GLU A 115 2.29 5.54 15.91
CA GLU A 115 1.63 6.46 16.83
C GLU A 115 1.34 7.81 16.17
N LEU A 116 2.31 8.40 15.48
CA LEU A 116 2.10 9.67 14.79
C LEU A 116 1.03 9.56 13.70
N VAL A 117 1.05 8.46 12.92
CA VAL A 117 0.03 8.20 11.89
C VAL A 117 -1.34 8.01 12.53
N SER A 118 -1.47 7.20 13.57
CA SER A 118 -2.76 6.95 14.23
C SER A 118 -3.31 8.17 14.96
N ARG A 119 -2.42 9.05 15.44
CA ARG A 119 -2.78 10.33 16.03
C ARG A 119 -3.37 11.28 15.00
N VAL A 120 -2.80 11.38 13.81
CA VAL A 120 -3.22 12.37 12.79
C VAL A 120 -4.33 11.87 11.88
N PHE A 121 -4.33 10.57 11.58
CA PHE A 121 -5.19 9.97 10.59
C PHE A 121 -6.12 8.91 11.19
N GLU A 122 -7.25 8.72 10.53
CA GLU A 122 -8.12 7.56 10.71
C GLU A 122 -8.32 6.83 9.39
N THR A 123 -8.66 5.53 9.47
CA THR A 123 -8.91 4.70 8.29
C THR A 123 -10.19 5.15 7.58
N SER A 124 -10.17 5.15 6.26
CA SER A 124 -11.32 5.41 5.39
C SER A 124 -11.37 4.44 4.23
N ASP A 125 -12.52 4.37 3.56
CA ASP A 125 -12.62 3.73 2.27
C ASP A 125 -11.91 4.58 1.22
N ALA A 126 -11.38 3.93 0.17
CA ALA A 126 -10.52 4.64 -0.75
C ALA A 126 -10.57 4.03 -2.14
N ASP A 127 -10.60 4.88 -3.17
CA ASP A 127 -10.55 4.44 -4.57
C ASP A 127 -9.14 4.08 -5.01
N TRP A 128 -8.97 2.89 -5.55
CA TRP A 128 -7.74 2.38 -6.13
C TRP A 128 -7.91 2.21 -7.63
N ARG A 129 -6.97 2.76 -8.38
CA ARG A 129 -6.98 2.64 -9.84
C ARG A 129 -6.94 1.17 -10.23
N GLY A 130 -7.92 0.73 -11.03
CA GLY A 130 -8.04 -0.65 -11.48
C GLY A 130 -8.68 -1.62 -10.48
N LEU A 131 -8.81 -1.26 -9.20
CA LEU A 131 -9.36 -2.10 -8.14
C LEU A 131 -10.69 -1.57 -7.59
N GLY A 132 -11.06 -0.32 -7.92
CA GLY A 132 -12.26 0.32 -7.41
C GLY A 132 -12.11 0.78 -5.95
N CYS A 133 -13.24 0.98 -5.28
CA CYS A 133 -13.25 1.38 -3.88
C CYS A 133 -12.93 0.18 -2.99
N ILE A 134 -11.84 0.27 -2.22
CA ILE A 134 -11.44 -0.76 -1.26
C ILE A 134 -11.76 -0.27 0.16
N PRO A 135 -12.57 -1.02 0.94
CA PRO A 135 -12.90 -0.64 2.31
C PRO A 135 -11.68 -0.53 3.23
N ALA A 136 -11.70 0.46 4.13
CA ALA A 136 -10.65 0.69 5.14
C ALA A 136 -9.21 0.69 4.57
N SER A 137 -9.04 1.10 3.31
CA SER A 137 -7.77 1.07 2.59
C SER A 137 -7.13 2.45 2.43
N GLY A 138 -7.81 3.50 2.90
CA GLY A 138 -7.37 4.88 2.87
C GLY A 138 -7.05 5.40 4.26
N LEU A 139 -6.42 6.57 4.29
CA LEU A 139 -6.32 7.39 5.48
C LEU A 139 -6.88 8.77 5.18
N LYS A 140 -7.70 9.29 6.08
CA LYS A 140 -8.17 10.68 6.09
C LYS A 140 -7.77 11.36 7.38
N LEU A 141 -7.70 12.68 7.37
CA LEU A 141 -7.40 13.44 8.60
C LEU A 141 -8.51 13.19 9.62
N ARG A 142 -8.13 13.08 10.89
CA ARG A 142 -9.12 13.06 11.96
C ARG A 142 -9.76 14.45 12.11
N PRO A 143 -11.00 14.53 12.65
CA PRO A 143 -11.71 15.80 12.81
C PRO A 143 -10.93 16.87 13.59
N GLU A 144 -10.08 16.49 14.54
CA GLU A 144 -9.27 17.44 15.31
C GLU A 144 -8.25 18.20 14.44
N TYR A 145 -7.91 17.67 13.27
CA TYR A 145 -6.98 18.26 12.30
C TYR A 145 -7.66 18.79 11.04
N SER A 146 -8.99 18.89 11.02
CA SER A 146 -9.84 19.45 9.94
C SER A 146 -9.32 20.78 9.38
N ARG A 147 -8.78 21.66 10.23
CA ARG A 147 -8.19 22.94 9.80
C ARG A 147 -7.06 22.82 8.78
N PHE A 148 -6.40 21.66 8.71
CA PHE A 148 -5.34 21.37 7.76
C PHE A 148 -5.85 20.58 6.54
N ASP A 149 -7.12 20.20 6.50
CA ASP A 149 -7.69 19.48 5.38
C ASP A 149 -7.94 20.42 4.20
N ALA A 150 -7.28 20.15 3.08
CA ALA A 150 -7.44 20.93 1.87
C ALA A 150 -8.85 20.76 1.26
N GLU A 151 -9.49 19.60 1.42
CA GLU A 151 -10.83 19.36 0.90
C GLU A 151 -11.90 20.16 1.67
N GLU A 152 -11.67 20.43 2.95
CA GLU A 152 -12.54 21.31 3.75
C GLU A 152 -12.21 22.79 3.56
N ALA A 153 -10.93 23.13 3.43
CA ALA A 153 -10.49 24.52 3.28
C ALA A 153 -10.82 25.12 1.90
N PHE A 154 -10.90 24.29 0.86
CA PHE A 154 -11.09 24.74 -0.52
C PHE A 154 -12.26 24.01 -1.19
N ALA A 155 -13.25 24.78 -1.64
CA ALA A 155 -14.37 24.25 -2.43
C ALA A 155 -13.91 23.93 -3.86
N ILE A 156 -13.30 22.74 -4.05
CA ILE A 156 -12.80 22.25 -5.33
C ILE A 156 -13.71 21.12 -5.82
N ASN A 157 -14.35 21.32 -6.99
CA ASN A 157 -15.10 20.26 -7.68
C ASN A 157 -14.36 19.87 -8.96
N PRO A 158 -13.44 18.90 -8.92
CA PRO A 158 -12.75 18.45 -10.11
C PRO A 158 -13.72 17.74 -11.08
N PRO A 159 -13.51 17.85 -12.39
CA PRO A 159 -14.27 17.07 -13.35
C PRO A 159 -14.00 15.57 -13.16
N PRO A 160 -14.89 14.69 -13.65
CA PRO A 160 -14.65 13.25 -13.62
C PRO A 160 -13.31 12.89 -14.27
N THR A 161 -12.61 11.93 -13.66
CA THR A 161 -11.37 11.38 -14.20
C THR A 161 -11.61 10.82 -15.60
N LYS A 162 -10.77 11.22 -16.55
CA LYS A 162 -10.80 10.70 -17.92
C LYS A 162 -9.62 9.75 -18.13
N GLU A 163 -9.92 8.47 -18.33
CA GLU A 163 -8.93 7.49 -18.75
C GLU A 163 -9.03 7.24 -20.25
N HIS A 164 -7.89 6.96 -20.90
CA HIS A 164 -7.88 6.58 -22.30
C HIS A 164 -8.57 5.22 -22.46
N LYS A 165 -9.55 5.09 -23.37
CA LYS A 165 -10.38 3.88 -23.50
C LYS A 165 -9.59 2.58 -23.74
N GLY A 166 -8.44 2.67 -24.42
CA GLY A 166 -7.54 1.54 -24.64
C GLY A 166 -6.52 1.28 -23.52
N CYS A 167 -6.57 2.02 -22.41
CA CYS A 167 -5.60 1.89 -21.33
C CYS A 167 -5.85 0.63 -20.51
N LEU A 168 -4.83 -0.22 -20.37
CA LEU A 168 -4.87 -1.43 -19.55
C LEU A 168 -4.18 -1.25 -18.19
N CYS A 169 -3.96 -0.02 -17.71
CA CYS A 169 -3.27 0.22 -16.43
C CYS A 169 -3.96 -0.48 -15.26
N GLY A 170 -5.30 -0.57 -15.27
CA GLY A 170 -6.03 -1.27 -14.22
C GLY A 170 -5.72 -2.76 -14.18
N ASP A 171 -5.70 -3.43 -15.34
CA ASP A 171 -5.33 -4.85 -15.45
C ASP A 171 -3.86 -5.08 -15.08
N ILE A 172 -2.97 -4.14 -15.44
CA ILE A 172 -1.54 -4.20 -15.12
C ILE A 172 -1.32 -4.06 -13.61
N LEU A 173 -2.01 -3.13 -12.95
CA LEU A 173 -1.92 -2.94 -11.50
C LEU A 173 -2.43 -4.17 -10.72
N ARG A 174 -3.39 -4.91 -11.29
CA ARG A 174 -3.89 -6.17 -10.73
C ARG A 174 -3.03 -7.39 -11.08
N GLY A 175 -2.02 -7.23 -11.94
CA GLY A 175 -1.17 -8.32 -12.41
C GLY A 175 -1.85 -9.27 -13.40
N VAL A 176 -3.03 -8.91 -13.93
CA VAL A 176 -3.77 -9.69 -14.94
C VAL A 176 -3.13 -9.55 -16.32
N LYS A 177 -2.50 -8.40 -16.57
CA LYS A 177 -1.78 -8.07 -17.80
C LYS A 177 -0.41 -7.50 -17.47
N THR A 178 0.50 -7.56 -18.43
CA THR A 178 1.81 -6.93 -18.39
C THR A 178 1.86 -5.71 -19.31
N PRO A 179 2.76 -4.73 -19.08
CA PRO A 179 2.84 -3.55 -19.93
C PRO A 179 2.96 -3.84 -21.45
N PRO A 180 3.75 -4.83 -21.91
CA PRO A 180 3.82 -5.18 -23.34
C PRO A 180 2.51 -5.71 -23.95
N GLU A 181 1.54 -6.15 -23.14
CA GLU A 181 0.22 -6.55 -23.62
C GLU A 181 -0.72 -5.37 -23.87
N CYS A 182 -0.35 -4.16 -23.43
CA CYS A 182 -1.13 -2.95 -23.67
C CYS A 182 -0.83 -2.40 -25.06
N PRO A 183 -1.84 -2.21 -25.94
CA PRO A 183 -1.63 -1.72 -27.31
C PRO A 183 -1.14 -0.27 -27.37
N LEU A 184 -1.16 0.45 -26.25
CA LEU A 184 -0.69 1.83 -26.16
C LEU A 184 0.76 1.90 -25.66
N PHE A 185 1.26 0.86 -25.00
CA PHE A 185 2.56 0.87 -24.33
C PHE A 185 3.70 0.99 -25.34
N ALA A 186 4.61 1.94 -25.11
CA ALA A 186 5.74 2.26 -26.00
C ALA A 186 5.34 2.75 -27.40
N GLU A 187 4.05 3.06 -27.61
CA GLU A 187 3.50 3.62 -28.84
C GLU A 187 2.89 5.00 -28.54
N ALA A 188 1.57 5.06 -28.33
CA ALA A 188 0.86 6.28 -27.96
C ALA A 188 1.06 6.70 -26.48
N CYS A 189 1.52 5.78 -25.63
CA CYS A 189 1.80 5.99 -24.21
C CYS A 189 3.27 5.64 -23.93
N THR A 190 4.09 6.66 -23.66
CA THR A 190 5.54 6.58 -23.41
C THR A 190 5.91 7.16 -22.05
#